data_AF-A0A4S3JEY1-F1
#
_entry.id   AF-A0A4S3JEY1-F1
#
_cell.length_a   1.000
_cell.length_b   1.000
_cell.length_c   1.000
_cell.angle_alpha   90.00
_cell.angle_beta   90.00
_cell.angle_gamma   90.00
#
_symmetry.space_group_name_H-M   'P 1'
#
loop_
_entity.id
_entity.type
_entity.pdbx_description
1 polymer ?
#
loop_
_entity_poly.entity_id
_entity_poly.type
_entity_poly.pdbx_seq_one_letter_code
_entity_poly.pdbx_strand_id
1 'polypeptide(L)'
;MRASRNIYKDDVDFATLARHSPDFAKYLKSNGQLDFSDPNAVRQLTKSLLRRDFDLTVDIPENRLCPPVPNRLNYILWIQDLLDTTGEEYRDDYDPDRNVVGLDMYSTRSDY
;
A
#
# COMPACT_ATOMS: atom_id res chain seq x y z
N MET A 1 -8.16 -12.99 7.04
CA MET A 1 -7.96 -11.55 7.19
C MET A 1 -8.77 -10.97 8.32
N ARG A 2 -8.08 -10.72 9.45
CA ARG A 2 -8.62 -9.86 10.50
C ARG A 2 -8.76 -8.44 9.95
N ALA A 3 -9.99 -8.07 9.58
CA ALA A 3 -10.32 -6.76 8.99
C ALA A 3 -9.88 -5.57 9.86
N SER A 4 -9.64 -5.78 11.15
CA SER A 4 -9.16 -4.77 12.09
C SER A 4 -7.77 -4.20 11.78
N ARG A 5 -6.93 -4.91 11.02
CA ARG A 5 -5.56 -4.45 10.68
C ARG A 5 -5.49 -3.53 9.45
N ASN A 6 -6.55 -3.50 8.63
CA ASN A 6 -6.56 -2.67 7.43
C ASN A 6 -7.08 -1.25 7.76
N ILE A 7 -6.16 -0.28 7.74
CA ILE A 7 -6.47 1.14 7.95
C ILE A 7 -7.31 1.76 6.81
N TYR A 8 -7.41 1.08 5.68
CA TYR A 8 -8.24 1.44 4.52
C TYR A 8 -9.47 0.55 4.36
N LYS A 9 -9.97 -0.02 5.46
CA LYS A 9 -11.27 -0.73 5.46
C LYS A 9 -12.42 0.20 5.09
N ASP A 10 -12.27 1.48 5.45
CA ASP A 10 -13.17 2.58 5.13
C ASP A 10 -12.52 3.43 4.03
N ASP A 11 -13.36 4.17 3.28
CA ASP A 11 -12.87 5.01 2.20
C ASP A 11 -11.95 6.13 2.69
N VAL A 12 -10.99 6.50 1.83
CA VAL A 12 -10.08 7.61 2.12
C VAL A 12 -10.84 8.94 2.06
N ASP A 13 -10.85 9.68 3.16
CA ASP A 13 -11.31 11.07 3.18
C ASP A 13 -10.30 11.97 2.43
N PHE A 14 -10.59 12.26 1.17
CA PHE A 14 -9.78 13.12 0.32
C PHE A 14 -9.77 14.58 0.77
N ALA A 15 -10.83 15.07 1.42
CA ALA A 15 -10.85 16.43 1.94
C ALA A 15 -9.82 16.57 3.07
N THR A 16 -9.81 15.62 4.00
CA THR A 16 -8.79 15.56 5.06
C THR A 16 -7.39 15.37 4.49
N LEU A 17 -7.21 14.47 3.51
CA LEU A 17 -5.91 14.24 2.88
C LEU A 17 -5.37 15.51 2.19
N ALA A 18 -6.22 16.26 1.48
CA ALA A 18 -5.85 17.50 0.80
C ALA A 18 -5.42 18.60 1.78
N ARG A 19 -6.00 18.66 2.99
CA ARG A 19 -5.54 19.61 4.02
C ARG A 19 -4.11 19.33 4.50
N HIS A 20 -3.69 18.08 4.49
CA HIS A 20 -2.36 17.66 4.94
C HIS A 20 -1.33 17.54 3.79
N SER A 21 -1.79 17.43 2.55
CA SER A 21 -0.96 17.33 1.35
C SER A 21 -1.35 18.40 0.32
N PRO A 22 -0.71 19.59 0.34
CA PRO A 22 -0.99 20.66 -0.60
C PRO A 22 -0.79 20.25 -2.07
N ASP A 23 0.14 19.33 -2.33
CA ASP A 23 0.36 18.81 -3.68
C ASP A 23 -0.79 17.91 -4.15
N PHE A 24 -1.40 17.13 -3.25
CA PHE A 24 -2.60 16.36 -3.58
C PHE A 24 -3.82 17.26 -3.78
N ALA A 25 -3.94 18.35 -3.00
CA ALA A 25 -5.06 19.29 -3.12
C ALA A 25 -5.22 19.86 -4.54
N LYS A 26 -4.13 19.99 -5.30
CA LYS A 26 -4.14 20.46 -6.70
C LYS A 26 -4.93 19.56 -7.65
N TYR A 27 -5.11 18.29 -7.32
CA TYR A 27 -5.78 17.30 -8.15
C TYR A 27 -7.24 17.05 -7.75
N LEU A 28 -7.70 17.67 -6.66
CA LEU A 28 -9.07 17.49 -6.18
C LEU A 28 -10.04 18.40 -6.94
N LYS A 29 -11.14 17.84 -7.44
CA LYS A 29 -12.21 18.60 -8.08
C LYS A 29 -12.97 19.40 -7.02
N SER A 30 -13.69 20.44 -7.43
CA SER A 30 -14.49 21.29 -6.54
C SER A 30 -15.56 20.53 -5.75
N ASN A 31 -16.02 19.39 -6.26
CA ASN A 31 -16.95 18.50 -5.59
C ASN A 31 -16.28 17.47 -4.64
N GLY A 32 -14.97 17.59 -4.39
CA GLY A 32 -14.22 16.69 -3.52
C GLY A 32 -13.83 15.35 -4.14
N GLN A 33 -14.12 15.13 -5.42
CA GLN A 33 -13.77 13.89 -6.12
C GLN A 33 -12.39 13.97 -6.77
N LEU A 34 -11.74 12.81 -6.93
CA LEU A 34 -10.49 12.65 -7.65
C LEU A 34 -10.77 12.07 -9.05
N ASP A 35 -10.00 12.51 -10.04
CA ASP A 35 -10.00 11.86 -11.35
C ASP A 35 -9.05 10.66 -11.37
N PHE A 36 -9.58 9.44 -11.33
CA PHE A 36 -8.77 8.22 -11.37
C PHE A 36 -8.23 7.89 -12.77
N SER A 37 -8.63 8.62 -13.81
CA SER A 37 -8.06 8.49 -15.15
C SER A 37 -6.81 9.34 -15.36
N ASP A 38 -6.58 10.35 -14.51
CA ASP A 38 -5.36 11.15 -14.53
C ASP A 38 -4.22 10.43 -13.79
N PRO A 39 -3.17 9.98 -14.51
CA PRO A 39 -2.06 9.27 -13.87
C PRO A 39 -1.28 10.15 -12.88
N ASN A 40 -1.27 11.48 -13.04
CA ASN A 40 -0.65 12.39 -12.07
C ASN A 40 -1.43 12.43 -10.77
N ALA A 41 -2.75 12.54 -10.84
CA ALA A 41 -3.64 12.52 -9.69
C ALA A 41 -3.50 11.21 -8.89
N VAL A 42 -3.48 10.05 -9.57
CA VAL A 42 -3.31 8.74 -8.94
C VAL A 42 -1.92 8.57 -8.32
N ARG A 43 -0.86 9.05 -8.98
CA ARG A 43 0.50 9.07 -8.41
C ARG A 43 0.56 9.94 -7.16
N GLN A 44 -0.02 11.13 -7.21
CA GLN A 44 0.02 12.05 -6.08
C GLN A 44 -0.81 11.53 -4.89
N LEU A 45 -1.96 10.89 -5.15
CA LEU A 45 -2.72 10.17 -4.14
C LEU A 45 -1.84 9.11 -3.46
N THR A 46 -1.16 8.29 -4.25
CA THR A 46 -0.27 7.22 -3.75
C THR A 46 0.84 7.78 -2.88
N LYS A 47 1.56 8.81 -3.35
CA LYS A 47 2.61 9.50 -2.58
C LYS A 47 2.08 10.06 -1.26
N SER A 48 0.88 10.66 -1.28
CA SER A 48 0.29 11.29 -0.10
C SER A 48 -0.17 10.27 0.93
N LEU A 49 -0.76 9.15 0.50
CA LEU A 49 -1.15 8.05 1.40
C LEU A 49 0.08 7.40 2.05
N LEU A 50 1.11 7.10 1.26
CA LEU A 50 2.36 6.51 1.77
C LEU A 50 3.03 7.41 2.80
N ARG A 51 3.06 8.72 2.54
CA ARG A 51 3.63 9.69 3.47
C ARG A 51 2.80 9.82 4.75
N ARG A 52 1.47 9.93 4.65
CA ARG A 52 0.59 10.15 5.81
C ARG A 52 0.55 8.94 6.75
N ASP A 53 0.41 7.75 6.17
CA ASP A 53 0.05 6.55 6.95
C ASP A 53 1.25 5.68 7.31
N PHE A 54 2.36 5.81 6.58
CA PHE A 54 3.55 4.97 6.75
C PHE A 54 4.86 5.78 6.87
N ASP A 55 4.77 7.11 6.87
CA ASP A 55 5.93 8.03 6.86
C ASP A 55 6.90 7.79 5.68
N LEU A 56 6.42 7.17 4.60
CA LEU A 56 7.23 6.83 3.44
C LEU A 56 7.19 7.95 2.39
N THR A 57 8.37 8.53 2.11
CA THR A 57 8.56 9.44 0.98
C THR A 57 9.11 8.65 -0.20
N VAL A 58 8.31 8.55 -1.26
CA VAL A 58 8.68 7.79 -2.47
C VAL A 58 8.66 8.67 -3.70
N ASP A 59 9.59 8.41 -4.62
CA ASP A 59 9.48 8.92 -5.98
C ASP A 59 8.93 7.85 -6.91
N ILE A 60 7.88 8.20 -7.66
CA ILE A 60 7.15 7.29 -8.52
C ILE A 60 7.33 7.78 -9.96
N PRO A 61 8.14 7.09 -10.78
CA PRO A 61 8.42 7.53 -12.14
C PRO A 61 7.17 7.49 -13.03
N GLU A 62 7.10 8.41 -14.00
CA GLU A 62 5.91 8.62 -14.82
C GLU A 62 5.61 7.45 -15.79
N ASN A 63 6.64 6.71 -16.20
CA ASN A 63 6.54 5.52 -17.05
C ASN A 63 6.26 4.22 -16.26
N ARG A 64 6.09 4.36 -14.94
CA ARG A 64 5.69 3.37 -13.92
C ARG A 64 4.18 3.10 -13.85
N LEU A 65 3.74 1.85 -13.72
CA LEU A 65 2.43 1.57 -13.14
C LEU A 65 2.43 2.01 -11.67
N CYS A 66 1.42 2.79 -11.26
CA CYS A 66 1.24 3.24 -9.88
C CYS A 66 0.04 2.51 -9.25
N PRO A 67 0.24 1.37 -8.59
CA PRO A 67 -0.87 0.60 -8.04
C PRO A 67 -1.49 1.30 -6.82
N PRO A 68 -2.82 1.20 -6.60
CA PRO A 68 -3.47 1.77 -5.43
C PRO A 68 -2.95 1.17 -4.11
N VAL A 69 -2.54 2.05 -3.17
CA VAL A 69 -2.02 1.66 -1.85
C VAL A 69 -2.97 0.73 -1.08
N PRO A 70 -4.30 0.98 -1.01
CA PRO A 70 -5.21 0.10 -0.27
C PRO A 70 -5.17 -1.36 -0.74
N ASN A 71 -5.11 -1.58 -2.05
CA ASN A 71 -5.05 -2.93 -2.62
C ASN A 71 -3.71 -3.62 -2.32
N ARG A 72 -2.61 -2.87 -2.27
CA ARG A 72 -1.29 -3.41 -1.90
C ARG A 72 -1.24 -3.76 -0.41
N LEU A 73 -1.83 -2.93 0.46
CA LEU A 73 -1.91 -3.25 1.88
C LEU A 73 -2.74 -4.51 2.13
N ASN A 74 -3.87 -4.68 1.44
CA ASN A 74 -4.64 -5.92 1.50
C ASN A 74 -3.78 -7.14 1.18
N TYR A 75 -2.96 -7.08 0.13
CA TYR A 75 -2.11 -8.20 -0.23
C TYR A 75 -1.03 -8.50 0.82
N ILE A 76 -0.39 -7.46 1.37
CA ILE A 76 0.60 -7.59 2.45
C ILE A 76 -0.03 -8.22 3.69
N LEU A 77 -1.19 -7.74 4.12
CA LEU A 77 -1.91 -8.27 5.28
C LEU A 77 -2.35 -9.73 5.08
N TRP A 78 -2.72 -10.10 3.85
CA TRP A 78 -3.05 -11.48 3.52
C TRP A 78 -1.82 -12.39 3.56
N ILE A 79 -0.67 -11.95 3.03
CA ILE A 79 0.59 -12.69 3.16
C ILE A 79 0.96 -12.85 4.63
N GLN A 80 0.76 -11.82 5.44
CA GLN A 80 1.02 -11.88 6.87
C GLN A 80 0.12 -12.91 7.57
N ASP A 81 -1.20 -12.91 7.30
CA ASP A 81 -2.09 -13.98 7.80
C ASP A 81 -1.57 -15.37 7.39
N LEU A 82 -1.13 -15.54 6.13
CA LEU A 82 -0.62 -16.82 5.65
C LEU A 82 0.65 -17.23 6.41
N LEU A 83 1.60 -16.31 6.58
CA LEU A 83 2.84 -16.58 7.30
C LEU A 83 2.58 -16.95 8.76
N ASP A 84 1.66 -16.25 9.42
CA ASP A 84 1.24 -16.53 10.79
C ASP A 84 0.75 -17.98 10.93
N THR A 85 0.08 -18.52 9.91
CA THR A 85 -0.39 -19.94 9.87
C THR A 85 0.64 -20.99 9.47
N THR A 86 1.79 -20.59 8.93
CA THR A 86 2.87 -21.53 8.60
C THR A 86 3.77 -21.67 9.82
N GLY A 87 4.23 -22.85 10.25
CA GLY A 87 5.09 -23.03 11.43
C GLY A 87 5.19 -24.49 11.85
N GLU A 88 6.13 -24.85 12.73
CA GLU A 88 6.23 -26.20 13.33
C GLU A 88 4.96 -26.53 14.13
N GLU A 89 4.43 -25.53 14.83
CA GLU A 89 3.14 -25.56 15.52
C GLU A 89 2.18 -24.62 14.79
N TYR A 90 0.92 -25.03 14.64
CA TYR A 90 -0.12 -24.17 14.08
C TYR A 90 -0.47 -23.06 15.08
N ARG A 91 -0.28 -21.81 14.64
CA ARG A 91 -0.64 -20.59 15.36
C ARG A 91 -1.45 -19.70 14.41
N ASP A 92 -2.41 -18.94 14.94
CA ASP A 92 -3.25 -18.00 14.16
C ASP A 92 -3.22 -16.60 14.80
N ASP A 93 -2.11 -16.32 15.48
CA ASP A 93 -1.80 -15.08 16.14
C ASP A 93 -0.52 -14.47 15.57
N TYR A 94 -0.54 -13.14 15.44
CA TYR A 94 0.59 -12.38 14.93
C TYR A 94 1.67 -12.27 16.01
N ASP A 95 2.86 -12.81 15.71
CA ASP A 95 4.05 -12.74 16.56
C ASP A 95 5.16 -11.94 15.86
N PRO A 96 5.45 -10.70 16.30
CA PRO A 96 6.48 -9.86 15.69
C PRO A 96 7.91 -10.35 15.96
N ASP A 97 8.13 -11.19 16.98
CA ASP A 97 9.45 -11.70 17.37
C ASP A 97 9.78 -13.04 16.72
N ARG A 98 8.83 -13.59 15.96
CA ARG A 98 8.98 -14.87 15.27
C ARG A 98 10.02 -14.79 14.16
N ASN A 99 10.97 -15.74 14.18
CA ASN A 99 11.92 -15.90 13.09
C ASN A 99 11.24 -16.58 11.88
N VAL A 100 11.21 -15.89 10.74
CA VAL A 100 10.60 -16.36 9.48
C VAL A 100 11.71 -16.51 8.43
N VAL A 101 11.83 -17.71 7.87
CA VAL A 101 12.80 -18.02 6.80
C VAL A 101 12.03 -18.21 5.49
N GLY A 102 12.34 -17.38 4.49
CA GLY A 102 11.80 -17.49 3.13
C GLY A 102 12.85 -18.03 2.15
N LEU A 103 12.39 -18.70 1.09
CA LEU A 103 13.21 -19.09 -0.05
C LEU A 103 12.95 -18.11 -1.19
N ASP A 104 13.94 -17.29 -1.55
CA ASP A 104 13.87 -16.47 -2.76
C ASP A 104 14.26 -17.31 -3.98
N MET A 105 13.32 -17.50 -4.90
CA MET A 105 13.56 -18.17 -6.17
C MET A 105 13.54 -17.13 -7.28
N TYR A 106 14.65 -16.44 -7.51
CA TYR A 106 14.86 -15.73 -8.75
C TYR A 106 15.76 -16.56 -9.68
N SER A 107 15.37 -16.66 -10.95
CA SER A 107 16.23 -17.18 -12.01
C SER A 107 16.82 -15.99 -12.75
N THR A 108 18.11 -15.67 -12.54
CA THR A 108 18.83 -14.88 -13.55
C THR A 108 19.16 -15.80 -14.70
N ARG A 109 18.32 -15.80 -15.73
CA ARG A 109 18.86 -15.97 -17.07
C ARG A 109 19.60 -14.69 -17.43
N SER A 110 20.88 -14.66 -17.11
CA SER A 110 21.85 -13.80 -17.78
C SER A 110 22.22 -14.48 -19.09
N ASP A 111 21.32 -14.44 -20.08
CA ASP A 111 21.62 -14.92 -21.42
C ASP A 111 21.65 -13.72 -22.38
N TYR A 112 22.89 -13.30 -22.68
CA TYR A 112 23.43 -12.51 -23.81
C TYR A 112 22.88 -11.10 -24.13
#